data_AF-A0A925AEE8-F1
#
_entry.id   AF-A0A925AEE8-F1
#
_cell.length_a   1.000
_cell.length_b   1.000
_cell.length_c   1.000
_cell.angle_alpha   90.00
_cell.angle_beta   90.00
_cell.angle_gamma   90.00
#
_symmetry.space_group_name_H-M   'P 1'
#
loop_
_entity.id
_entity.type
_entity.pdbx_description
1 polymer ?
#
loop_
_entity_poly.entity_id
_entity_poly.type
_entity_poly.pdbx_seq_one_letter_code
_entity_poly.pdbx_strand_id
1 'polypeptide(L)' 'MIDSGLPTCPCDLDSSGFVNSQDLFDFLSAFFSGDADFDGSGATNSQDFFDFLACFFGGC' A
#
# COMPACT_ATOMS: atom_id res chain seq x y z
N MET A 1 23.96 12.35 8.58
CA MET A 1 22.50 12.49 8.54
C MET A 1 21.95 11.14 8.98
N ILE A 2 21.33 11.09 10.15
CA ILE A 2 20.85 9.84 10.72
C ILE A 2 19.66 9.35 9.89
N ASP A 3 19.88 8.25 9.18
CA ASP A 3 18.86 7.39 8.60
C ASP A 3 18.12 6.69 9.76
N SER A 4 17.22 7.43 10.41
CA SER A 4 16.26 6.85 11.34
C SER A 4 15.21 6.17 10.48
N GLY A 5 15.38 4.87 10.23
CA GLY A 5 14.41 4.04 9.52
C GLY A 5 13.03 4.20 10.14
N LEU A 6 12.23 5.09 9.56
CA LEU A 6 10.79 5.09 9.78
C LEU A 6 10.33 3.69 9.35
N PRO A 7 9.48 3.02 10.16
CA PRO A 7 8.91 1.74 9.73
C PRO A 7 8.38 1.94 8.32
N THR A 8 8.87 1.12 7.37
CA THR A 8 8.37 1.13 6.01
C THR A 8 6.87 0.94 6.09
N CYS A 9 6.11 1.94 5.67
CA CYS A 9 4.66 1.89 5.69
C CYS A 9 4.19 1.42 4.33
N PRO A 10 3.83 0.14 4.16
CA PRO A 10 3.61 -0.43 2.84
C PRO A 10 2.38 0.16 2.13
N CYS A 11 1.47 0.78 2.89
CA CYS A 11 0.28 1.46 2.40
C CYS A 11 0.45 2.98 2.20
N ASP A 12 1.65 3.54 2.38
CA ASP A 12 2.02 4.90 1.94
C ASP A 12 2.64 4.80 0.54
N LEU A 13 1.78 4.69 -0.47
CA LEU A 13 2.17 4.40 -1.85
C LEU A 13 2.80 5.61 -2.54
N ASP A 14 2.37 6.81 -2.18
CA ASP A 14 2.95 8.05 -2.72
C ASP A 14 4.16 8.55 -1.93
N SER A 15 4.55 7.83 -0.85
CA SER A 15 5.67 8.17 0.04
C SER A 15 5.54 9.57 0.66
N SER A 16 4.31 10.03 0.88
CA SER A 16 4.02 11.33 1.48
C SER A 16 4.27 11.36 2.99
N GLY A 17 4.41 10.19 3.63
CA GLY A 17 4.45 10.01 5.07
C GLY A 17 3.07 9.96 5.72
N PHE A 18 1.99 9.89 4.93
CA PHE A 18 0.61 9.86 5.42
C PHE A 18 -0.24 8.88 4.64
N VAL A 19 -0.76 7.84 5.30
CA VAL A 19 -1.75 6.96 4.69
C VAL A 19 -3.11 7.66 4.63
N ASN A 20 -3.56 8.00 3.43
CA ASN A 20 -4.76 8.77 3.20
C ASN A 20 -5.49 8.38 1.90
N SER A 21 -6.59 9.06 1.56
CA SER A 21 -7.40 8.71 0.39
C SER A 21 -6.60 8.67 -0.93
N GLN A 22 -5.48 9.37 -1.04
CA GLN A 22 -4.58 9.31 -2.20
C GLN A 22 -4.05 7.88 -2.39
N ASP A 23 -3.46 7.27 -1.36
CA ASP A 23 -2.96 5.89 -1.41
C ASP A 23 -4.05 4.87 -1.75
N LEU A 24 -5.26 5.09 -1.24
CA LEU A 24 -6.41 4.24 -1.57
C LEU A 24 -6.75 4.31 -3.06
N PHE A 25 -6.79 5.50 -3.65
CA PHE A 25 -7.10 5.64 -5.07
C PHE A 25 -5.95 5.18 -5.98
N ASP A 26 -4.71 5.34 -5.54
CA ASP A 26 -3.54 4.82 -6.24
C ASP A 26 -3.55 3.29 -6.23
N PHE A 27 -3.82 2.67 -5.07
CA PHE A 27 -4.00 1.22 -4.97
C PHE A 27 -5.15 0.71 -5.84
N LEU A 28 -6.32 1.36 -5.82
CA LEU A 28 -7.46 0.95 -6.66
C LEU A 28 -7.13 1.03 -8.15
N SER A 29 -6.39 2.06 -8.56
CA SER A 29 -5.95 2.23 -9.95
C SER A 29 -5.00 1.11 -10.36
N ALA A 30 -4.03 0.78 -9.52
CA ALA A 30 -3.11 -0.35 -9.70
C ALA A 30 -3.86 -1.70 -9.71
N PHE A 31 -4.81 -1.90 -8.80
CA PHE A 31 -5.58 -3.13 -8.67
C PHE A 31 -6.42 -3.43 -9.92
N PHE A 32 -7.15 -2.43 -10.43
CA PHE A 32 -7.96 -2.61 -11.64
C PHE A 32 -7.12 -2.69 -12.92
N SER A 33 -5.84 -2.31 -12.89
CA SER A 33 -4.89 -2.53 -13.99
C SER A 33 -4.10 -3.84 -13.86
N GLY A 34 -4.25 -4.58 -12.76
CA GLY A 34 -3.56 -5.85 -12.51
C GLY A 34 -2.10 -5.70 -12.05
N ASP A 35 -1.77 -4.55 -11.45
CA ASP A 35 -0.42 -4.18 -10.98
C ASP A 35 -0.40 -3.83 -9.48
N ALA A 36 -1.16 -4.58 -8.67
CA ALA A 36 -1.25 -4.41 -7.22
C ALA A 36 -0.96 -5.73 -6.49
N ASP A 37 0.26 -6.25 -6.64
CA ASP A 37 0.79 -7.41 -5.91
C ASP A 37 1.33 -6.97 -4.54
N PHE A 38 0.42 -6.72 -3.60
CA PHE A 38 0.73 -6.18 -2.27
C PHE A 38 1.35 -7.23 -1.35
N ASP A 39 0.96 -8.51 -1.49
CA ASP A 39 1.51 -9.62 -0.70
C ASP A 39 2.76 -10.26 -1.33
N GLY A 40 3.12 -9.87 -2.56
CA GLY A 40 4.29 -10.35 -3.29
C GLY A 40 4.13 -11.77 -3.82
N SER A 41 2.90 -12.25 -3.99
CA SER A 41 2.57 -13.57 -4.54
C SER A 41 2.82 -13.70 -6.04
N GLY A 42 3.00 -12.59 -6.74
CA GLY A 42 3.15 -12.52 -8.20
C GLY A 42 1.82 -12.45 -8.95
N ALA A 43 0.70 -12.18 -8.26
CA ALA A 43 -0.60 -12.05 -8.90
C ALA A 43 -1.52 -11.08 -8.15
N THR A 44 -2.03 -10.05 -8.83
CA THR A 44 -3.08 -9.17 -8.29
C THR A 44 -4.40 -9.91 -8.14
N ASN A 45 -4.85 -10.08 -6.90
CA ASN A 45 -6.07 -10.77 -6.57
C ASN A 45 -6.71 -10.23 -5.27
N SER A 46 -7.84 -10.79 -4.85
CA SER A 46 -8.59 -10.33 -3.67
C SER A 46 -7.77 -10.33 -2.37
N GLN A 47 -6.72 -11.13 -2.25
CA GLN A 47 -5.82 -11.14 -1.11
C GLN A 47 -5.10 -9.80 -0.95
N ASP A 48 -4.49 -9.28 -2.03
CA ASP A 48 -3.84 -7.96 -2.05
C ASP A 48 -4.78 -6.85 -1.62
N PHE A 49 -6.02 -6.91 -2.07
CA PHE A 49 -7.04 -5.92 -1.73
C PHE A 49 -7.31 -5.86 -0.23
N PHE A 50 -7.51 -7.02 0.41
CA PHE A 50 -7.78 -7.05 1.84
C PHE A 50 -6.53 -6.79 2.68
N ASP A 51 -5.35 -7.18 2.21
CA ASP A 51 -4.09 -6.88 2.89
C ASP A 51 -3.75 -5.40 2.84
N PHE A 52 -3.99 -4.74 1.70
CA PHE A 52 -3.91 -3.29 1.59
C PHE A 52 -4.89 -2.60 2.53
N LEU A 53 -6.16 -3.02 2.60
CA LEU A 53 -7.14 -2.41 3.51
C LEU A 53 -6.76 -2.60 4.99
N ALA A 54 -6.19 -3.76 5.34
CA ALA A 54 -5.69 -4.00 6.69
C ALA A 54 -4.55 -3.03 7.05
N CYS A 55 -3.62 -2.80 6.13
CA CYS A 55 -2.58 -1.77 6.30
C CYS A 55 -3.20 -0.36 6.38
N PHE A 56 -4.08 -0.02 5.43
CA PHE A 56 -4.69 1.30 5.29
C PHE A 56 -5.42 1.77 6.57
N PHE A 57 -6.21 0.88 7.18
CA PHE A 57 -6.92 1.17 8.43
C PHE A 57 -6.09 0.91 9.69
N GLY A 58 -5.00 0.14 9.58
CA GLY A 58 -4.05 -0.08 10.66
C GLY A 58 -3.08 1.09 10.87
N GLY A 59 -2.79 1.84 9.82
CA GLY A 59 -1.81 2.93 9.80
C GLY A 59 -0.36 2.45 9.73
N CYS A 60 0.55 3.42 9.85
CA CYS A 60 1.97 3.21 10.16
C CYS A 60 2.17 3.41 11.68
#